data_AF-A0A9P5YJR6-F1
#
_entry.id   AF-A0A9P5YJR6-F1
#
_cell.length_a   1.000
_cell.length_b   1.000
_cell.length_c   1.000
_cell.angle_alpha   90.00
_cell.angle_beta   90.00
_cell.angle_gamma   90.00
#
_symmetry.space_group_name_H-M   'P 1'
#
loop_
_entity.id
_entity.type
_entity.pdbx_description
1 polymer ?
#
loop_
_entity_poly.entity_id
_entity_poly.type
_entity_poly.pdbx_seq_one_letter_code
_entity_poly.pdbx_strand_id
1 'polypeptide(L)'
;MDTDLKCNRLTCRQSLTDKAVVVSPDTCLPFECANELFNAARLCPACDTSLTEPDDIVVSSCLPSVSLSLQVCSLHPSNDYKTSVLSGLAPSIILEICTRAISFWQYQIYQESSFQQAVVRNINDKNAQLQKQLESVVREANGEISLLNNKAGELERDLELERRKSRELQDASREREREYQKLKVNW
;
A
#
# COMPACT_ATOMS: atom_id res chain seq x y z
N MET A 1 -10.81 25.20 7.26
CA MET A 1 -10.85 24.24 6.15
C MET A 1 -9.84 24.75 5.15
N ASP A 2 -8.59 24.36 5.29
CA ASP A 2 -7.57 24.61 4.27
C ASP A 2 -6.83 23.30 4.13
N THR A 3 -7.22 22.53 3.11
CA THR A 3 -6.54 21.29 2.77
C THR A 3 -5.53 21.66 1.70
N ASP A 4 -4.24 21.52 2.00
CA ASP A 4 -3.20 21.77 1.00
C ASP A 4 -3.45 20.92 -0.25
N LEU A 5 -3.20 21.49 -1.43
CA LEU A 5 -3.16 20.71 -2.65
C LEU A 5 -2.08 19.63 -2.56
N LYS A 6 -2.38 18.45 -3.10
CA LYS A 6 -1.43 17.35 -3.21
C LYS A 6 -0.97 17.20 -4.65
N CYS A 7 0.27 16.76 -4.82
CA CYS A 7 0.80 16.36 -6.11
C CYS A 7 -0.08 15.28 -6.77
N ASN A 8 -0.46 15.45 -8.03
CA ASN A 8 -1.29 14.48 -8.75
C ASN A 8 -0.54 13.22 -9.20
N ARG A 9 0.79 13.18 -9.05
CA ARG A 9 1.56 11.95 -9.21
C ARG A 9 1.23 10.98 -8.07
N LEU A 10 0.60 9.85 -8.43
CA LEU A 10 0.09 8.83 -7.49
C LEU A 10 1.16 8.28 -6.53
N THR A 11 2.43 8.26 -6.94
CA THR A 11 3.55 7.80 -6.11
C THR A 11 4.17 8.88 -5.23
N CYS A 12 3.92 10.16 -5.49
CA CYS A 12 4.50 11.28 -4.73
C CYS A 12 3.52 11.83 -3.69
N ARG A 13 2.33 12.28 -4.13
CA ARG A 13 1.24 12.82 -3.28
C ARG A 13 1.66 13.85 -2.21
N GLN A 14 2.82 14.49 -2.36
CA GLN A 14 3.33 15.47 -1.40
C GLN A 14 2.45 16.74 -1.37
N SER A 15 2.38 17.41 -0.21
CA SER A 15 1.79 18.75 -0.09
C SER A 15 2.51 19.73 -1.00
N LEU A 16 1.75 20.52 -1.73
CA LEU A 16 2.25 21.63 -2.53
C LEU A 16 2.20 22.90 -1.68
N THR A 17 3.36 23.52 -1.46
CA THR A 17 3.52 24.58 -0.44
C THR A 17 3.93 25.93 -0.99
N ASP A 18 4.76 26.02 -2.03
CA ASP A 18 5.24 27.31 -2.54
C ASP A 18 4.91 27.51 -4.02
N LYS A 19 5.27 26.52 -4.83
CA LYS A 19 5.08 26.55 -6.27
C LYS A 19 4.45 25.26 -6.76
N ALA A 20 3.62 25.42 -7.78
CA ALA A 20 2.91 24.36 -8.43
C ALA A 20 2.95 24.60 -9.93
N VAL A 21 3.20 23.54 -10.67
CA VAL A 21 3.00 23.53 -12.11
C VAL A 21 1.56 23.16 -12.36
N VAL A 22 0.79 24.11 -12.91
CA VAL A 22 -0.58 23.84 -13.34
C VAL A 22 -0.58 23.66 -14.84
N VAL A 23 -1.08 22.51 -15.26
CA VAL A 23 -1.22 22.18 -16.67
C VAL A 23 -2.71 22.09 -16.98
N SER A 24 -3.15 22.98 -17.88
CA SER A 24 -4.56 23.19 -18.21
C SER A 24 -5.13 21.97 -18.97
N PRO A 25 -6.29 21.38 -18.60
CA PRO A 25 -7.06 21.57 -17.38
C PRO A 25 -6.77 20.42 -16.39
N ASP A 26 -6.65 20.79 -15.12
CA ASP A 26 -6.86 19.93 -13.95
C ASP A 26 -5.66 19.22 -13.29
N THR A 27 -4.40 19.47 -13.67
CA THR A 27 -3.25 18.87 -12.96
C THR A 27 -2.28 19.84 -12.31
N CYS A 28 -1.84 19.45 -11.12
CA CYS A 28 -0.89 20.18 -10.28
C CYS A 28 0.31 19.28 -9.94
N LEU A 29 1.53 19.69 -10.29
CA LEU A 29 2.77 18.93 -10.04
C LEU A 29 3.84 19.80 -9.36
N PRO A 30 4.69 19.24 -8.48
CA PRO A 30 5.93 19.87 -8.06
C PRO A 30 6.85 20.12 -9.28
N PHE A 31 7.60 21.22 -9.26
CA PHE A 31 8.52 21.61 -10.34
C PHE A 31 9.48 20.46 -10.76
N GLU A 32 10.06 19.76 -9.79
CA GLU A 32 10.96 18.63 -10.03
C GLU A 32 10.26 17.45 -10.71
N CYS A 33 9.04 17.11 -10.27
CA CYS A 33 8.25 16.03 -10.85
C CYS A 33 7.78 16.37 -12.28
N ALA A 34 7.46 17.64 -12.54
CA ALA A 34 7.02 18.06 -13.86
C ALA A 34 8.14 17.91 -14.91
N ASN A 35 9.38 18.24 -14.55
CA ASN A 35 10.52 18.14 -15.46
C ASN A 35 10.83 16.69 -15.88
N GLU A 36 10.47 15.70 -15.05
CA GLU A 36 10.58 14.27 -15.36
C GLU A 36 9.37 13.71 -16.14
N LEU A 37 8.17 14.27 -15.94
CA LEU A 37 6.91 13.72 -16.45
C LEU A 37 6.50 14.25 -17.84
N PHE A 38 6.91 15.46 -18.19
CA PHE A 38 6.55 16.05 -19.48
C PHE A 38 7.56 15.68 -20.58
N ASN A 39 7.25 14.64 -21.35
CA ASN A 39 7.91 14.39 -22.63
C ASN A 39 7.48 15.43 -23.68
N ALA A 40 8.23 15.52 -24.79
CA ALA A 40 7.99 16.43 -25.92
C ALA A 40 6.56 16.41 -26.53
N ALA A 41 5.71 15.49 -26.09
CA ALA A 41 4.34 15.26 -26.57
C ALA A 41 3.27 16.22 -26.00
N ARG A 42 3.58 17.11 -25.04
CA ARG A 42 2.62 18.10 -24.47
C ARG A 42 1.29 17.47 -24.00
N LEU A 43 1.39 16.34 -23.32
CA LEU A 43 0.24 15.65 -22.72
C LEU A 43 0.25 15.84 -21.21
N CYS A 44 -0.93 15.99 -20.64
CA CYS A 44 -1.12 16.01 -19.19
C CYS A 44 -0.82 14.63 -18.58
N PRO A 45 0.15 14.47 -17.67
CA PRO A 45 0.56 13.16 -17.14
C PRO A 45 -0.44 12.51 -16.17
N ALA A 46 -1.59 13.15 -15.87
CA ALA A 46 -2.65 12.53 -15.07
C ALA A 46 -3.94 12.23 -15.82
N CYS A 47 -4.21 12.88 -16.96
CA CYS A 47 -5.44 12.67 -17.73
C CYS A 47 -5.24 12.56 -19.25
N ASP A 48 -3.99 12.60 -19.73
CA ASP A 48 -3.58 12.52 -21.13
C ASP A 48 -4.23 13.56 -22.06
N THR A 49 -4.83 14.62 -21.49
CA THR A 49 -5.36 15.74 -22.27
C THR A 49 -4.23 16.46 -23.02
N SER A 50 -4.49 16.74 -24.29
CA SER A 50 -3.59 17.48 -25.19
C SER A 50 -3.60 18.98 -24.87
N LEU A 51 -2.42 19.55 -24.67
CA LEU A 51 -2.20 20.93 -24.21
C LEU A 51 -1.81 21.80 -25.42
N THR A 52 -2.80 22.15 -26.24
CA THR A 52 -2.56 22.78 -27.55
C THR A 52 -2.82 24.28 -27.59
N GLU A 53 -3.50 24.86 -26.58
CA GLU A 53 -3.85 26.28 -26.65
C GLU A 53 -2.67 27.19 -26.22
N PRO A 54 -2.53 28.39 -26.84
CA PRO A 54 -1.48 29.35 -26.51
C PRO A 54 -1.49 29.81 -25.03
N ASP A 55 -2.69 29.84 -24.42
CA ASP A 55 -2.92 30.28 -23.04
C ASP A 55 -2.92 29.12 -22.02
N ASP A 56 -2.89 27.85 -22.48
CA ASP A 56 -2.63 26.69 -21.60
C ASP A 56 -1.21 26.74 -21.03
N ILE A 57 -0.36 27.58 -21.62
CA ILE A 57 1.08 27.55 -21.51
C ILE A 57 1.65 28.99 -21.54
N VAL A 58 1.59 29.70 -20.40
CA VAL A 58 2.17 31.05 -20.27
C VAL A 58 3.57 31.00 -19.66
N VAL A 59 4.55 31.53 -20.42
CA VAL A 59 5.97 31.61 -20.09
C VAL A 59 6.24 32.80 -19.16
N SER A 60 6.81 32.54 -17.98
CA SER A 60 7.70 33.51 -17.32
C SER A 60 9.14 33.13 -17.69
N SER A 61 9.78 34.02 -18.44
CA SER A 61 11.05 33.91 -19.17
C SER A 61 12.16 33.09 -18.51
N CYS A 62 12.80 32.16 -19.26
CA CYS A 62 14.23 32.20 -19.62
C CYS A 62 14.65 30.97 -20.46
N LEU A 63 15.45 31.26 -21.49
CA LEU A 63 16.34 30.41 -22.31
C LEU A 63 15.81 29.79 -23.63
N PRO A 64 16.56 29.99 -24.75
CA PRO A 64 16.26 29.43 -26.05
C PRO A 64 16.88 28.03 -26.13
N SER A 65 16.07 26.97 -26.20
CA SER A 65 16.33 25.72 -26.96
C SER A 65 15.47 24.52 -26.55
N VAL A 66 14.57 24.63 -25.58
CA VAL A 66 13.57 23.58 -25.33
C VAL A 66 12.22 24.23 -25.06
N SER A 67 11.32 24.20 -26.05
CA SER A 67 9.95 24.72 -25.96
C SER A 67 9.05 23.76 -25.18
N LEU A 68 9.36 23.58 -23.89
CA LEU A 68 8.45 23.01 -22.91
C LEU A 68 8.07 24.13 -21.94
N SER A 69 7.00 24.82 -22.30
CA SER A 69 6.53 25.99 -21.59
C SER A 69 5.56 25.52 -20.50
N LEU A 70 5.90 25.79 -19.25
CA LEU A 70 5.29 25.22 -18.07
C LEU A 70 4.87 26.36 -17.15
N GLN A 71 3.57 26.52 -16.87
CA GLN A 71 3.12 27.61 -16.00
C GLN A 71 3.42 27.26 -14.53
N VAL A 72 4.46 27.88 -13.98
CA VAL A 72 4.78 27.80 -12.55
C VAL A 72 3.96 28.85 -11.80
N CYS A 73 2.89 28.40 -11.17
CA CYS A 73 2.07 29.21 -10.29
C CYS A 73 2.69 29.26 -8.89
N SER A 74 2.82 30.47 -8.33
CA SER A 74 3.01 30.59 -6.88
C SER A 74 1.68 30.36 -6.18
N LEU A 75 1.69 29.51 -5.15
CA LEU A 75 0.51 29.25 -4.31
C LEU A 75 0.26 30.39 -3.32
N HIS A 76 1.25 31.25 -3.12
CA HIS A 76 1.21 32.38 -2.20
C HIS A 76 1.58 33.69 -2.92
N PRO A 77 0.76 34.15 -3.90
CA PRO A 77 1.05 35.39 -4.60
C PRO A 77 0.92 36.60 -3.65
N SER A 78 1.73 37.64 -3.89
CA SER A 78 1.65 38.90 -3.15
C SER A 78 0.32 39.62 -3.39
N ASN A 79 -0.11 40.47 -2.45
CA ASN A 79 -1.34 41.25 -2.62
C ASN A 79 -1.25 42.24 -3.79
N ASP A 80 -0.07 42.78 -4.06
CA ASP A 80 0.16 43.67 -5.20
C ASP A 80 -0.02 42.90 -6.52
N TYR A 81 0.48 41.66 -6.60
CA TYR A 81 0.26 40.81 -7.77
C TYR A 81 -1.23 40.49 -7.96
N LYS A 82 -1.93 40.06 -6.89
CA LYS A 82 -3.38 39.81 -6.94
C LYS A 82 -4.15 41.04 -7.45
N THR A 83 -3.85 42.21 -6.90
CA THR A 83 -4.46 43.48 -7.31
C THR A 83 -4.14 43.79 -8.77
N SER A 84 -2.88 43.61 -9.19
CA SER A 84 -2.45 43.91 -10.57
C SER A 84 -3.15 43.06 -11.62
N VAL A 85 -3.35 41.76 -11.35
CA VAL A 85 -4.01 40.83 -12.29
C VAL A 85 -5.51 41.11 -12.41
N LEU A 86 -6.14 41.60 -11.35
CA LEU A 86 -7.58 41.88 -11.33
C LEU A 86 -7.93 43.31 -11.77
N SER A 87 -6.98 44.25 -11.69
CA SER A 87 -7.23 45.66 -12.00
C SER A 87 -7.52 45.88 -13.48
N GLY A 88 -8.61 46.59 -13.76
CA GLY A 88 -9.04 46.89 -15.14
C GLY A 88 -9.90 45.82 -15.80
N LEU A 89 -10.12 44.67 -15.13
CA LEU A 89 -11.06 43.65 -15.61
C LEU A 89 -12.51 44.04 -15.31
N ALA A 90 -13.41 43.68 -16.21
CA ALA A 90 -14.85 43.81 -15.97
C ALA A 90 -15.30 42.84 -14.86
N PRO A 91 -16.32 43.21 -14.04
CA PRO A 91 -16.82 42.34 -12.98
C PRO A 91 -17.23 40.94 -13.45
N SER A 92 -17.77 40.81 -14.68
CA SER A 92 -18.12 39.51 -15.28
C SER A 92 -16.90 38.60 -15.43
N ILE A 93 -15.78 39.13 -15.93
CA ILE A 93 -14.54 38.38 -16.11
C ILE A 93 -13.97 37.94 -14.76
N ILE A 94 -14.00 38.83 -13.76
CA ILE A 94 -13.54 38.49 -12.40
C ILE A 94 -14.34 37.32 -11.83
N LEU A 95 -15.67 37.35 -11.98
CA LEU A 95 -16.54 36.26 -11.53
C LEU A 95 -16.27 34.96 -12.29
N GLU A 96 -16.01 35.01 -13.60
CA GLU A 96 -15.61 33.84 -14.37
C GLU A 96 -14.29 33.23 -13.88
N ILE A 97 -13.28 34.07 -13.60
CA ILE A 97 -11.99 33.63 -13.05
C ILE A 97 -12.21 32.94 -11.69
N CYS A 98 -12.99 33.57 -10.79
CA CYS A 98 -13.32 32.99 -9.49
C CYS A 98 -14.04 31.65 -9.64
N THR A 99 -15.00 31.55 -10.56
CA THR A 99 -15.75 30.31 -10.79
C THR A 99 -14.83 29.19 -11.25
N ARG A 100 -13.96 29.45 -12.24
CA ARG A 100 -12.97 28.48 -12.73
C ARG A 100 -12.00 28.04 -11.63
N ALA A 101 -11.51 28.98 -10.82
CA ALA A 101 -10.60 28.69 -9.72
C ALA A 101 -11.26 27.82 -8.63
N ILE A 102 -12.53 28.10 -8.28
CA ILE A 102 -13.29 27.28 -7.33
C ILE A 102 -13.55 25.89 -7.88
N SER A 103 -13.95 25.76 -9.16
CA SER A 103 -14.17 24.45 -9.79
C SER A 103 -12.90 23.61 -9.81
N PHE A 104 -11.74 24.22 -10.11
CA PHE A 104 -10.45 23.56 -10.01
C PHE A 104 -10.20 23.03 -8.59
N TRP A 105 -10.41 23.87 -7.57
CA TRP A 105 -10.20 23.46 -6.18
C TRP A 105 -11.12 22.31 -5.76
N GLN A 106 -12.40 22.38 -6.14
CA GLN A 106 -13.37 21.32 -5.90
C GLN A 106 -12.94 20.01 -6.56
N TYR A 107 -12.43 20.07 -7.79
CA TYR A 107 -11.90 18.91 -8.48
C TYR A 107 -10.69 18.31 -7.75
N GLN A 108 -9.72 19.13 -7.31
CA GLN A 108 -8.56 18.62 -6.56
C GLN A 108 -8.97 17.94 -5.25
N ILE A 109 -9.94 18.50 -4.51
CA ILE A 109 -10.50 17.88 -3.30
C ILE A 109 -11.17 16.54 -3.63
N TYR A 110 -11.99 16.50 -4.68
CA TYR A 110 -12.67 15.27 -5.09
C TYR A 110 -11.68 14.18 -5.47
N GLN A 111 -10.63 14.54 -6.23
CA GLN A 111 -9.59 13.59 -6.63
C GLN A 111 -8.79 13.07 -5.43
N GLU A 112 -8.45 13.92 -4.46
CA GLU A 112 -7.81 13.48 -3.22
C GLU A 112 -8.71 12.52 -2.44
N SER A 113 -10.00 12.83 -2.30
CA SER A 113 -10.97 11.97 -1.62
C SER A 113 -11.09 10.60 -2.31
N SER A 114 -11.23 10.58 -3.63
CA SER A 114 -11.28 9.36 -4.44
C SER A 114 -10.01 8.51 -4.28
N PHE A 115 -8.85 9.14 -4.34
CA PHE A 115 -7.56 8.48 -4.11
C PHE A 115 -7.47 7.87 -2.71
N GLN A 116 -7.79 8.63 -1.67
CA GLN A 116 -7.76 8.14 -0.29
C GLN A 116 -8.73 6.97 -0.08
N GLN A 117 -9.93 7.02 -0.65
CA GLN A 117 -10.90 5.92 -0.60
C GLN A 117 -10.34 4.64 -1.24
N ALA A 118 -9.68 4.77 -2.40
CA ALA A 118 -9.05 3.64 -3.08
C ALA A 118 -7.89 3.04 -2.25
N VAL A 119 -7.05 3.88 -1.63
CA VAL A 119 -5.96 3.44 -0.75
C VAL A 119 -6.50 2.69 0.47
N VAL A 120 -7.51 3.24 1.15
CA VAL A 120 -8.15 2.60 2.30
C VAL A 120 -8.75 1.25 1.93
N ARG A 121 -9.46 1.17 0.80
CA ARG A 121 -10.00 -0.09 0.29
C ARG A 121 -8.90 -1.13 0.07
N ASN A 122 -7.82 -0.75 -0.61
CA ASN A 122 -6.69 -1.65 -0.89
C ASN A 122 -6.05 -2.20 0.40
N ILE A 123 -5.84 -1.33 1.39
CA ILE A 123 -5.28 -1.71 2.69
C ILE A 123 -6.22 -2.67 3.42
N ASN A 124 -7.53 -2.39 3.43
CA ASN A 124 -8.52 -3.27 4.06
C ASN A 124 -8.60 -4.64 3.39
N ASP A 125 -8.58 -4.70 2.06
CA ASP A 125 -8.59 -5.96 1.31
C ASP A 125 -7.35 -6.81 1.63
N LYS A 126 -6.16 -6.19 1.66
CA LYS A 126 -4.91 -6.85 2.07
C LYS A 126 -4.95 -7.34 3.51
N ASN A 127 -5.48 -6.51 4.42
CA ASN A 127 -5.60 -6.87 5.83
C ASN A 127 -6.53 -8.08 6.01
N ALA A 128 -7.68 -8.09 5.33
CA ALA A 128 -8.61 -9.21 5.34
C ALA A 128 -7.98 -10.50 4.77
N GLN A 129 -7.16 -10.38 3.72
CA GLN A 129 -6.41 -11.52 3.17
C GLN A 129 -5.39 -12.07 4.17
N LEU A 130 -4.59 -11.20 4.79
CA LEU A 130 -3.60 -11.60 5.80
C LEU A 130 -4.26 -12.24 7.03
N GLN A 131 -5.40 -11.70 7.49
CA GLN A 131 -6.18 -12.27 8.59
C GLN A 131 -6.62 -13.71 8.26
N LYS A 132 -7.14 -13.96 7.06
CA LYS A 132 -7.54 -15.31 6.61
C LYS A 132 -6.36 -16.27 6.53
N GLN A 133 -5.21 -15.80 6.03
CA GLN A 133 -3.99 -16.60 5.97
C GLN A 133 -3.51 -16.98 7.37
N LEU A 134 -3.50 -16.03 8.30
CA LEU A 134 -3.14 -16.27 9.70
C LEU A 134 -4.06 -17.31 10.34
N GLU A 135 -5.38 -17.18 10.17
CA GLU A 135 -6.34 -18.16 10.69
C GLU A 135 -6.15 -19.55 10.08
N SER A 136 -5.76 -19.66 8.81
CA SER A 136 -5.44 -20.95 8.17
C SER A 136 -4.23 -21.59 8.83
N VAL A 137 -3.14 -20.83 8.99
CA VAL A 137 -1.92 -21.31 9.63
C VAL A 137 -2.19 -21.75 11.06
N VAL A 138 -2.97 -20.99 11.82
CA VAL A 138 -3.36 -21.36 13.20
C VAL A 138 -4.17 -22.66 13.21
N ARG A 139 -5.13 -22.84 12.30
CA ARG A 139 -5.90 -24.09 12.21
C ARG A 139 -5.03 -25.29 11.84
N GLU A 140 -4.16 -25.13 10.86
CA GLU A 140 -3.22 -26.17 10.41
C GLU A 140 -2.28 -26.58 11.54
N ALA A 141 -1.65 -25.62 12.21
CA ALA A 141 -0.77 -25.88 13.35
C ALA A 141 -1.50 -26.59 14.50
N ASN A 142 -2.72 -26.16 14.84
CA ASN A 142 -3.53 -26.84 15.86
C ASN A 142 -3.92 -28.27 15.43
N GLY A 143 -4.16 -28.49 14.13
CA GLY A 143 -4.38 -29.82 13.57
C GLY A 143 -3.16 -30.73 13.72
N GLU A 144 -1.97 -30.22 13.38
CA GLU A 144 -0.71 -30.96 13.56
C GLU A 144 -0.43 -31.28 15.03
N ILE A 145 -0.65 -30.32 15.94
CA ILE A 145 -0.51 -30.54 17.39
C ILE A 145 -1.44 -31.68 17.84
N SER A 146 -2.70 -31.69 17.38
CA SER A 146 -3.65 -32.75 17.72
C SER A 146 -3.19 -34.12 17.20
N LEU A 147 -2.70 -34.19 15.96
CA LEU A 147 -2.17 -35.42 15.37
C LEU A 147 -0.95 -35.95 16.13
N LEU A 148 0.00 -35.07 16.46
CA LEU A 148 1.20 -35.43 17.21
C LEU A 148 0.86 -35.88 18.63
N ASN A 149 -0.08 -35.22 19.31
CA ASN A 149 -0.54 -35.65 20.64
C ASN A 149 -1.20 -37.05 20.60
N ASN A 150 -2.03 -37.32 19.59
CA ASN A 150 -2.63 -38.64 19.41
C ASN A 150 -1.55 -39.71 19.17
N LYS A 151 -0.57 -39.41 18.32
CA LYS A 151 0.55 -40.31 18.03
C LYS A 151 1.42 -40.58 19.26
N ALA A 152 1.68 -39.55 20.06
CA ALA A 152 2.41 -39.69 21.32
C ALA A 152 1.65 -40.62 22.28
N GLY A 153 0.34 -40.43 22.45
CA GLY A 153 -0.49 -41.28 23.31
C GLY A 153 -0.64 -42.73 22.80
N GLU A 154 -0.56 -42.97 21.49
CA GLU A 154 -0.45 -44.34 20.93
C GLU A 154 0.89 -44.98 21.29
N LEU A 155 2.00 -44.29 21.02
CA LEU A 155 3.35 -44.79 21.29
C LEU A 155 3.59 -45.03 22.79
N GLU A 156 3.02 -44.20 23.68
CA GLU A 156 3.06 -44.42 25.13
C GLU A 156 2.35 -45.71 25.54
N ARG A 157 1.20 -46.02 24.94
CA ARG A 157 0.47 -47.27 25.20
C ARG A 157 1.23 -48.48 24.68
N ASP A 158 1.75 -48.41 23.47
CA ASP A 158 2.55 -49.49 22.87
C ASP A 158 3.82 -49.76 23.68
N LEU A 159 4.49 -48.70 24.16
CA LEU A 159 5.65 -48.82 25.04
C LEU A 159 5.31 -49.51 26.36
N GLU A 160 4.18 -49.21 26.98
CA GLU A 160 3.76 -49.87 28.22
C GLU A 160 3.42 -51.36 27.97
N LEU A 161 2.81 -51.69 26.82
CA LEU A 161 2.54 -53.08 26.44
C LEU A 161 3.85 -53.87 26.26
N GLU A 162 4.82 -53.32 25.55
CA GLU A 162 6.12 -53.99 25.35
C GLU A 162 6.90 -54.11 26.67
N ARG A 163 6.83 -53.11 27.55
CA ARG A 163 7.39 -53.21 28.90
C ARG A 163 6.75 -54.33 29.71
N ARG A 164 5.43 -54.55 29.61
CA ARG A 164 4.75 -55.67 30.27
C ARG A 164 5.21 -57.01 29.71
N LYS A 165 5.19 -57.18 28.38
CA LYS A 165 5.67 -58.41 27.73
C LYS A 165 7.12 -58.72 28.09
N SER A 166 7.99 -57.71 28.14
CA SER A 166 9.39 -57.90 28.54
C SER A 166 9.53 -58.42 29.96
N ARG A 167 8.68 -57.94 30.90
CA ARG A 167 8.66 -58.44 32.28
C ARG A 167 8.18 -59.90 32.33
N GLU A 168 7.08 -60.21 31.64
CA GLU A 168 6.54 -61.56 31.56
C GLU A 168 7.55 -62.57 30.99
N LEU A 169 8.26 -62.20 29.91
CA LEU A 169 9.30 -63.04 29.31
C LEU A 169 10.51 -63.21 30.24
N GLN A 170 10.92 -62.16 30.96
CA GLN A 170 11.97 -62.27 31.97
C GLN A 170 11.59 -63.24 33.09
N ASP A 171 10.37 -63.14 33.59
CA ASP A 171 9.88 -64.01 34.65
C ASP A 171 9.76 -65.47 34.18
N ALA A 172 9.20 -65.71 32.99
CA ALA A 172 9.12 -67.03 32.38
C ALA A 172 10.51 -67.64 32.09
N SER A 173 11.48 -66.83 31.70
CA SER A 173 12.86 -67.27 31.52
C SER A 173 13.49 -67.68 32.86
N ARG A 174 13.28 -66.89 33.92
CA ARG A 174 13.76 -67.21 35.27
C ARG A 174 13.11 -68.47 35.84
N GLU A 175 11.83 -68.68 35.57
CA GLU A 175 11.10 -69.91 35.94
C GLU A 175 11.72 -71.14 35.26
N ARG A 176 11.90 -71.08 33.94
CA ARG A 176 12.54 -72.16 33.17
C ARG A 176 13.97 -72.44 33.63
N GLU A 177 14.76 -71.41 33.92
CA GLU A 177 16.11 -71.57 34.47
C GLU A 177 16.08 -72.31 35.82
N ARG A 178 15.14 -71.94 36.70
CA ARG A 178 14.92 -72.61 37.99
C ARG A 178 14.52 -74.08 37.81
N GLU A 179 13.61 -74.38 36.88
CA GLU A 179 13.19 -75.75 36.57
C GLU A 179 14.33 -76.59 35.97
N TYR A 180 15.06 -76.03 35.01
CA TYR A 180 16.23 -76.65 34.40
C TYR A 180 17.29 -76.99 35.45
N GLN A 181 17.56 -76.07 36.38
CA GLN A 181 18.53 -76.31 37.45
C GLN A 181 18.10 -77.43 38.40
N LYS A 182 16.80 -77.54 38.73
CA LYS A 182 16.26 -78.66 39.52
C LYS A 182 16.46 -79.99 38.81
N LEU A 183 16.22 -80.05 37.50
CA LEU A 183 16.41 -81.26 36.70
C LEU A 183 17.88 -81.67 36.59
N LYS A 184 18.80 -80.69 36.52
CA LYS A 184 20.25 -80.93 36.44
C LYS A 184 20.85 -81.52 37.73
N VAL A 185 20.25 -81.27 38.89
CA VAL A 185 20.74 -81.78 40.19
C VAL A 185 20.24 -83.20 40.51
N ASN A 186 19.23 -83.69 39.78
CA ASN A 186 18.61 -85.01 39.98
C ASN A 186 19.18 -86.12 39.05
N TRP A 187 20.32 -85.86 38.41
CA TRP A 187 21.15 -86.81 37.65
C TRP A 187 22.59 -86.74 38.14
#